data_AF-A0A4U7CHW3-F1
#
_entry.id   AF-A0A4U7CHW3-F1
#
_cell.length_a   1.000
_cell.length_b   1.000
_cell.length_c   1.000
_cell.angle_alpha   90.00
_cell.angle_beta   90.00
_cell.angle_gamma   90.00
#
_symmetry.space_group_name_H-M   'P 1'
#
loop_
_entity.id
_entity.type
_entity.pdbx_description
1 polymer ?
#
loop_
_entity_poly.entity_id
_entity_poly.type
_entity_poly.pdbx_seq_one_letter_code
_entity_poly.pdbx_strand_id
1 'polypeptide(L)'
;MTRTHETVLSFTYPSERRARVVADALGPEVGEIDDARSAATVDREGDAVRVRVLADDLVALRAGVNSWSRVVAVAERVGGLDA
;
A
#
# COMPACT_ATOMS: atom_id res chain seq x y z
N MET A 1 3.43 -20.70 0.71
CA MET A 1 2.65 -20.83 -0.54
C MET A 1 3.01 -19.65 -1.41
N THR A 2 3.49 -19.85 -2.63
CA THR A 2 3.80 -18.76 -3.57
C THR A 2 2.49 -18.27 -4.18
N ARG A 3 2.10 -17.04 -3.85
CA ARG A 3 0.96 -16.35 -4.46
C ARG A 3 1.29 -16.03 -5.93
N THR A 4 0.41 -16.38 -6.86
CA THR A 4 0.68 -16.38 -8.32
C THR A 4 0.50 -15.01 -8.96
N HIS A 5 -0.29 -14.13 -8.36
CA HIS A 5 -0.62 -12.82 -8.90
C HIS A 5 0.03 -11.71 -8.07
N GLU A 6 0.53 -10.68 -8.75
CA GLU A 6 1.21 -9.56 -8.12
C GLU A 6 0.83 -8.25 -8.81
N THR A 7 0.78 -7.17 -8.03
CA THR A 7 0.83 -5.80 -8.54
C THR A 7 1.56 -4.88 -7.56
N VAL A 8 2.05 -3.76 -8.07
CA VAL A 8 2.70 -2.71 -7.27
C VAL A 8 1.97 -1.40 -7.49
N LEU A 9 1.47 -0.82 -6.40
CA LEU A 9 0.94 0.54 -6.38
C LEU A 9 2.08 1.48 -5.98
N SER A 10 2.36 2.49 -6.80
CA SER A 10 3.46 3.44 -6.57
C SER A 10 2.91 4.85 -6.47
N PHE A 11 3.19 5.51 -5.34
CA PHE A 11 2.73 6.86 -5.03
C PHE A 11 3.94 7.76 -4.81
N THR A 12 4.08 8.80 -5.63
CA THR A 12 5.16 9.78 -5.53
C THR A 12 4.66 11.04 -4.84
N TYR A 13 5.45 11.55 -3.90
CA TYR A 13 5.10 12.72 -3.10
C TYR A 13 5.99 13.91 -3.42
N PRO A 14 5.55 15.16 -3.21
CA PRO A 14 6.37 16.35 -3.47
C PRO A 14 7.65 16.47 -2.63
N SER A 15 7.85 15.60 -1.63
CA SER A 15 9.08 15.56 -0.82
C SER A 15 9.22 14.20 -0.13
N GLU A 16 10.46 13.79 0.13
CA GLU A 16 10.76 12.60 0.93
C GLU A 16 10.11 12.62 2.32
N ARG A 17 9.97 13.81 2.92
CA ARG A 17 9.29 13.97 4.21
C ARG A 17 7.83 13.51 4.14
N ARG A 18 7.13 13.88 3.06
CA ARG A 18 5.73 13.47 2.86
C ARG A 18 5.62 11.97 2.60
N ALA A 19 6.50 11.43 1.76
CA ALA A 19 6.58 9.99 1.53
C ALA A 19 6.83 9.20 2.82
N ARG A 20 7.69 9.72 3.72
CA ARG A 20 7.95 9.11 5.02
C ARG A 20 6.71 9.07 5.91
N VAL A 21 5.99 10.18 6.02
CA VAL A 21 4.74 10.24 6.82
C VAL A 21 3.74 9.20 6.33
N VAL A 22 3.56 9.05 5.02
CA VAL A 22 2.66 8.02 4.48
C VAL A 22 3.20 6.62 4.77
N ALA A 23 4.47 6.33 4.49
CA ALA A 23 5.05 5.02 4.75
C ALA A 23 4.92 4.59 6.23
N ASP A 24 5.20 5.50 7.15
CA ASP A 24 5.10 5.26 8.60
C ASP A 24 3.65 4.99 9.03
N ALA A 25 2.67 5.66 8.40
CA ALA A 25 1.25 5.42 8.66
C ALA A 25 0.75 4.08 8.08
N LEU A 26 1.33 3.61 6.98
CA LEU A 26 0.95 2.32 6.36
C LEU A 26 1.61 1.11 7.03
N GLY A 27 2.77 1.29 7.67
CA GLY A 27 3.53 0.21 8.29
C GLY A 27 2.72 -0.68 9.23
N PRO A 28 1.92 -0.12 10.17
CA PRO A 28 1.08 -0.91 11.08
C PRO A 28 -0.03 -1.73 10.38
N GLU A 29 -0.44 -1.35 9.18
CA GLU A 29 -1.54 -2.00 8.45
C GLU A 29 -1.09 -3.28 7.72
N VAL A 30 0.23 -3.47 7.59
CA VAL A 30 0.81 -4.69 7.00
C VAL A 30 0.52 -5.88 7.91
N GLY A 31 -0.10 -6.92 7.37
CA GLY A 31 -0.53 -8.09 8.12
C GLY A 31 -1.92 -7.97 8.74
N GLU A 32 -2.40 -6.76 9.04
CA GLU A 32 -3.78 -6.53 9.52
C GLU A 32 -4.80 -6.56 8.38
N ILE A 33 -4.42 -6.06 7.19
CA ILE A 33 -5.25 -6.07 5.98
C ILE A 33 -5.12 -7.39 5.20
N ASP A 34 -4.10 -8.18 5.50
CA ASP A 34 -3.86 -9.46 4.85
C ASP A 34 -5.02 -10.43 5.15
N ASP A 35 -5.29 -11.32 4.20
CA ASP A 35 -6.25 -12.40 4.39
C ASP A 35 -5.66 -13.74 3.94
N ALA A 36 -6.47 -14.80 4.00
CA ALA A 36 -6.05 -16.14 3.60
C ALA A 36 -5.52 -16.21 2.15
N ARG A 37 -5.92 -15.28 1.27
CA ARG A 37 -5.64 -15.30 -0.18
C ARG A 37 -4.81 -14.12 -0.69
N SER A 38 -4.51 -13.14 0.16
CA SER A 38 -3.77 -11.94 -0.22
C SER A 38 -2.86 -11.46 0.90
N ALA A 39 -1.72 -10.87 0.53
CA ALA A 39 -0.87 -10.12 1.46
C ALA A 39 -0.27 -8.91 0.78
N ALA A 40 0.25 -7.99 1.58
CA ALA A 40 1.02 -6.89 1.04
C ALA A 40 2.28 -6.55 1.84
N THR A 41 3.18 -5.85 1.17
CA THR A 41 4.34 -5.22 1.81
C THR A 41 4.38 -3.76 1.40
N VAL A 42 4.81 -2.90 2.33
CA VAL A 42 5.01 -1.48 2.08
C VAL A 42 6.51 -1.18 2.14
N ASP A 43 7.00 -0.45 1.14
CA ASP A 43 8.39 0.03 1.08
C ASP A 43 8.40 1.51 0.68
N ARG A 44 9.48 2.23 1.02
CA ARG A 44 9.67 3.62 0.63
C ARG A 44 11.06 3.84 0.06
N GLU A 45 11.10 4.40 -1.14
CA GLU A 45 12.32 4.78 -1.84
C GLU A 45 12.28 6.28 -2.15
N GLY A 46 13.11 7.07 -1.47
CA GLY A 46 13.13 8.52 -1.62
C GLY A 46 11.77 9.16 -1.35
N ASP A 47 11.19 9.79 -2.37
CA ASP A 47 9.89 10.45 -2.37
C ASP A 47 8.74 9.55 -2.84
N ALA A 48 8.98 8.25 -3.04
CA ALA A 48 7.98 7.28 -3.46
C ALA A 48 7.66 6.25 -2.35
N VAL A 49 6.38 5.92 -2.22
CA VAL A 49 5.88 4.80 -1.40
C VAL A 49 5.34 3.73 -2.35
N ARG A 50 5.75 2.48 -2.11
CA ARG A 50 5.34 1.32 -2.91
C ARG A 50 4.59 0.34 -2.03
N VAL A 51 3.39 -0.03 -2.47
CA VAL A 51 2.62 -1.13 -1.89
C VAL A 51 2.61 -2.28 -2.88
N ARG A 52 3.30 -3.37 -2.53
CA ARG A 52 3.28 -4.61 -3.31
C ARG A 52 2.17 -5.48 -2.77
N VAL A 53 1.23 -5.87 -3.63
CA VAL A 53 0.11 -6.75 -3.29
C VAL A 53 0.31 -8.08 -4.00
N LEU A 54 0.30 -9.17 -3.23
CA LEU A 54 0.39 -10.54 -3.70
C LEU A 54 -0.96 -11.24 -3.46
N ALA A 55 -1.43 -12.04 -4.42
CA ALA A 55 -2.70 -12.74 -4.31
C ALA A 55 -2.71 -14.12 -5.00
N ASP A 56 -3.54 -15.03 -4.51
CA ASP A 56 -3.74 -16.36 -5.10
C ASP A 56 -4.61 -16.34 -6.37
N ASP A 57 -5.46 -15.32 -6.51
CA ASP A 57 -6.35 -15.13 -7.65
C ASP A 57 -6.59 -13.63 -7.95
N LEU A 58 -7.11 -13.31 -9.14
CA LEU A 58 -7.35 -11.93 -9.56
C LEU A 58 -8.45 -11.21 -8.78
N VAL A 59 -9.40 -11.95 -8.17
CA VAL A 59 -10.46 -11.35 -7.35
C VAL A 59 -9.86 -10.86 -6.03
N ALA A 60 -9.02 -11.69 -5.40
CA ALA A 60 -8.24 -11.34 -4.24
C ALA A 60 -7.26 -10.19 -4.54
N LEU A 61 -6.62 -10.19 -5.72
CA LEU A 61 -5.75 -9.08 -6.15
C LEU A 61 -6.53 -7.75 -6.22
N ARG A 62 -7.70 -7.76 -6.87
CA ARG A 62 -8.56 -6.57 -6.98
C ARG A 62 -9.04 -6.09 -5.61
N ALA A 63 -9.41 -7.02 -4.72
CA ALA A 63 -9.81 -6.69 -3.36
C ALA A 63 -8.65 -6.03 -2.60
N GLY A 64 -7.45 -6.61 -2.66
CA GLY A 64 -6.24 -6.06 -2.06
C GLY A 64 -5.90 -4.66 -2.59
N VAL A 65 -5.92 -4.46 -3.92
CA VAL A 65 -5.72 -3.14 -4.54
C VAL A 65 -6.70 -2.11 -4.00
N ASN A 66 -7.98 -2.44 -3.91
CA ASN A 66 -9.01 -1.53 -3.41
C ASN A 66 -8.82 -1.18 -1.93
N SER A 67 -8.47 -2.16 -1.09
CA SER A 67 -8.22 -1.94 0.34
C SER A 67 -7.01 -1.02 0.54
N TRP A 68 -5.88 -1.36 -0.08
CA TRP A 68 -4.65 -0.58 0.07
C TRP A 68 -4.77 0.82 -0.52
N SER A 69 -5.47 1.00 -1.65
CA SER A 69 -5.72 2.34 -2.21
C SER A 69 -6.53 3.23 -1.26
N ARG A 70 -7.49 2.65 -0.52
CA ARG A 70 -8.28 3.41 0.47
C ARG A 70 -7.43 3.81 1.68
N VAL A 71 -6.57 2.91 2.16
CA VAL A 71 -5.71 3.16 3.31
C VAL A 71 -4.68 4.25 2.98
N VAL A 72 -4.06 4.18 1.80
CA VAL A 72 -3.18 5.24 1.29
C VAL A 72 -3.92 6.58 1.25
N ALA A 73 -5.12 6.60 0.67
CA ALA A 73 -5.90 7.84 0.62
C ALA A 73 -6.30 8.37 2.01
N VAL A 74 -6.47 7.51 3.02
CA VAL A 74 -6.68 7.95 4.41
C VAL A 74 -5.41 8.56 4.99
N ALA A 75 -4.25 7.91 4.79
CA ALA A 75 -2.98 8.43 5.26
C ALA A 75 -2.63 9.79 4.63
N GLU A 76 -2.91 9.95 3.34
CA GLU A 76 -2.74 11.21 2.62
C GLU A 76 -3.63 12.33 3.18
N ARG A 77 -4.93 12.04 3.39
CA ARG A 77 -5.87 12.99 4.00
C ARG A 77 -5.42 13.45 5.38
N VAL A 78 -5.13 12.50 6.26
CA VAL A 78 -4.77 12.80 7.66
C VAL A 78 -3.42 13.52 7.74
N GLY A 79 -2.49 13.19 6.84
CA GLY A 79 -1.19 13.87 6.72
C GLY A 79 -1.27 15.28 6.10
N GLY A 80 -2.44 15.75 5.67
CA GLY A 80 -2.59 17.02 4.95
C GLY A 80 -1.87 17.02 3.60
N LEU A 81 -1.89 15.87 2.91
CA LEU A 81 -1.20 15.61 1.64
C LEU A 81 -2.15 15.55 0.44
N ASP A 82 -3.45 15.50 0.67
CA ASP A 82 -4.47 15.74 -0.36
C ASP A 82 -4.33 17.18 -0.88
N ALA A 83 -4.41 17.33 -2.21
CA ALA A 83 -4.29 18.62 -2.90
C ALA A 83 -5.44 19.58 -2.58
#